data_AF-A0AAI9PFF2-F1
#
_entry.id   AF-A0AAI9PFF2-F1
#
_cell.length_a   1.000
_cell.length_b   1.000
_cell.length_c   1.000
_cell.angle_alpha   90.00
_cell.angle_beta   90.00
_cell.angle_gamma   90.00
#
_symmetry.space_group_name_H-M   'P 1'
#
loop_
_entity.id
_entity.type
_entity.pdbx_description
1 polymer ?
#
loop_
_entity_poly.entity_id
_entity_poly.type
_entity_poly.pdbx_seq_one_letter_code
_entity_poly.pdbx_strand_id
1 'polypeptide(L)'
;MSMYKDPSIIVNVNPREAKLKKKLREHLQSLGFTKSDSGMLQAPGDTKDVIRTLHSAQRSERFFANQNFITLKSAKLMKFFASGKEVVPDKISPVLERVASGTWQGDLFRFAALTWSVPVSNGFGRRLRYLVWDESNGKLIGLIAIGDPVFNLAVRDKLIGWDTHDRSSRLVNIMDAYVLGALPPYNFLLGGKLIACLLRSRDLYDDFARVYGNTTGVISQKKKKARLLAITTSSSMGRSSVYNRLKLDGVQYLKSIGYTGGWGHFHIPDSLFIELRDYLRDMDHTYADHYMFGNGPNWRLRTTKAALSALGFRDDLMKHGVQREVFISQLAENATSILQTGKGKPDLTSLLSAKDIAECAMERWMVPRSIRNAEYRYWESSDLFDLLSNNTLNLNQILERKKTVS
;
A
#
# COMPACT_ATOMS: atom_id res chain seq x y z
N MET A 1 24.91 -46.87 -50.85
CA MET A 1 24.50 -45.49 -50.50
C MET A 1 23.55 -45.59 -49.31
N SER A 2 24.07 -45.45 -48.08
CA SER A 2 23.28 -45.53 -46.84
C SER A 2 22.67 -44.16 -46.57
N MET A 3 21.34 -44.06 -46.60
CA MET A 3 20.61 -42.86 -46.17
C MET A 3 20.57 -42.84 -44.65
N TYR A 4 21.44 -42.02 -44.05
CA TYR A 4 21.26 -41.57 -42.67
C TYR A 4 19.99 -40.72 -42.60
N LYS A 5 18.93 -41.27 -41.97
CA LYS A 5 17.79 -40.47 -41.52
C LYS A 5 18.22 -39.68 -40.29
N ASP A 6 18.30 -38.37 -40.46
CA ASP A 6 18.46 -37.40 -39.38
C ASP A 6 17.35 -37.61 -38.33
N PRO A 7 17.66 -37.83 -37.03
CA PRO A 7 16.63 -37.97 -36.02
C PRO A 7 15.97 -36.60 -35.82
N SER A 8 14.84 -36.42 -36.50
CA SER A 8 13.93 -35.29 -36.29
C SER A 8 13.72 -35.06 -34.78
N ILE A 9 14.24 -33.94 -34.28
CA ILE A 9 14.05 -33.49 -32.91
C ILE A 9 12.57 -33.11 -32.78
N ILE A 10 11.77 -34.02 -32.24
CA ILE A 10 10.37 -33.73 -31.90
C ILE A 10 10.40 -32.77 -30.71
N VAL A 11 10.31 -31.47 -30.99
CA VAL A 11 10.11 -30.45 -29.96
C VAL A 11 8.68 -30.60 -29.45
N ASN A 12 8.52 -31.27 -28.31
CA ASN A 12 7.24 -31.43 -27.64
C ASN A 12 6.83 -30.07 -27.05
N VAL A 13 6.22 -29.21 -27.85
CA VAL A 13 5.75 -27.89 -27.40
C VAL A 13 4.45 -28.09 -26.64
N ASN A 14 4.47 -27.98 -25.31
CA ASN A 14 3.25 -27.89 -24.53
C ASN A 14 2.49 -26.60 -24.95
N PRO A 15 1.35 -26.69 -25.66
CA PRO A 15 0.71 -25.52 -26.26
C PRO A 15 0.22 -24.51 -25.22
N ARG A 16 -0.17 -24.99 -24.03
CA ARG A 16 -0.58 -24.16 -22.89
C ARG A 16 0.59 -23.37 -22.33
N GLU A 17 1.73 -24.02 -22.16
CA GLU A 17 2.97 -23.39 -21.70
C GLU A 17 3.43 -22.29 -22.67
N ALA A 18 3.44 -22.59 -23.97
CA ALA A 18 3.80 -21.63 -25.00
C ALA A 18 2.85 -20.41 -25.02
N LYS A 19 1.54 -20.65 -24.89
CA LYS A 19 0.53 -19.59 -24.81
C LYS A 19 0.72 -18.70 -23.57
N LEU A 20 0.96 -19.30 -22.41
CA LEU A 20 1.15 -18.56 -21.16
C LEU A 20 2.45 -17.75 -21.17
N LYS A 21 3.54 -18.33 -21.70
CA LYS A 21 4.81 -17.62 -21.97
C LYS A 21 4.61 -16.42 -22.88
N LYS A 22 3.89 -16.59 -23.99
CA LYS A 22 3.59 -15.51 -24.94
C LYS A 22 2.79 -14.39 -24.27
N LYS A 23 1.71 -14.74 -23.58
CA LYS A 23 0.84 -13.79 -22.87
C LYS A 23 1.59 -12.99 -21.81
N LEU A 24 2.45 -13.63 -21.01
CA LEU A 24 3.28 -12.93 -20.03
C LEU A 24 4.22 -11.92 -20.70
N ARG A 25 4.90 -12.32 -21.80
CA ARG A 25 5.81 -11.43 -22.53
C ARG A 25 5.08 -10.23 -23.13
N GLU A 26 3.95 -10.46 -23.80
CA GLU A 26 3.12 -9.41 -24.36
C GLU A 26 2.62 -8.45 -23.29
N HIS A 27 2.22 -8.98 -22.12
CA HIS A 27 1.80 -8.17 -20.98
C HIS A 27 2.94 -7.29 -20.46
N LEU A 28 4.11 -7.86 -20.19
CA LEU A 28 5.29 -7.10 -19.74
C LEU A 28 5.70 -6.03 -20.76
N GLN A 29 5.68 -6.35 -22.06
CA GLN A 29 5.96 -5.40 -23.13
C GLN A 29 4.91 -4.28 -23.18
N SER A 30 3.63 -4.59 -22.98
CA SER A 30 2.56 -3.59 -22.94
C SER A 30 2.69 -2.61 -21.77
N LEU A 31 3.32 -3.05 -20.68
CA LEU A 31 3.68 -2.21 -19.54
C LEU A 31 4.96 -1.41 -19.78
N GLY A 32 5.67 -1.64 -20.89
CA GLY A 32 6.93 -0.97 -21.26
C GLY A 32 8.18 -1.60 -20.66
N PHE A 33 8.10 -2.81 -20.09
CA PHE A 33 9.30 -3.49 -19.60
C PHE A 33 10.19 -3.93 -20.77
N THR A 34 11.49 -3.72 -20.62
CA THR A 34 12.52 -4.16 -21.58
C THR A 34 13.44 -5.20 -20.94
N LYS A 35 14.36 -5.75 -21.73
CA LYS A 35 15.47 -6.56 -21.23
C LYS A 35 16.77 -5.75 -21.33
N SER A 36 17.59 -5.78 -20.29
CA SER A 36 18.97 -5.30 -20.35
C SER A 36 19.84 -6.23 -21.22
N ASP A 37 21.06 -5.81 -21.51
CA ASP A 37 22.07 -6.61 -22.20
C ASP A 37 22.41 -7.91 -21.45
N SER A 38 22.25 -7.90 -20.11
CA SER A 38 22.36 -9.09 -19.24
C SER A 38 21.06 -9.92 -19.15
N GLY A 39 20.07 -9.61 -19.97
CA GLY A 39 18.77 -10.27 -20.04
C GLY A 39 17.82 -9.96 -18.87
N MET A 40 18.15 -8.99 -18.00
CA MET A 40 17.33 -8.59 -16.85
C MET A 40 16.13 -7.77 -17.24
N LEU A 41 14.99 -8.04 -16.60
CA LEU A 41 13.79 -7.26 -16.79
C LEU A 41 14.01 -5.85 -16.21
N GLN A 42 13.83 -4.84 -17.05
CA GLN A 42 13.98 -3.44 -16.69
C GLN A 42 12.63 -2.73 -16.83
N ALA A 43 12.23 -2.00 -15.79
CA ALA A 43 11.03 -1.19 -15.81
C ALA A 43 11.17 -0.03 -16.84
N PRO A 44 10.05 0.50 -17.35
CA PRO A 44 10.06 1.57 -18.36
C PRO A 44 10.65 2.89 -17.85
N GLY A 45 10.89 2.98 -16.53
CA GLY A 45 11.37 4.14 -15.81
C GLY A 45 10.98 4.07 -14.34
N ASP A 46 11.45 5.04 -13.56
CA ASP A 46 11.18 5.20 -12.12
C ASP A 46 10.31 6.43 -11.80
N THR A 47 9.79 7.12 -12.83
CA THR A 47 8.92 8.27 -12.66
C THR A 47 7.57 7.87 -12.08
N LYS A 48 6.92 8.80 -11.36
CA LYS A 48 5.61 8.55 -10.73
C LYS A 48 4.54 8.19 -11.76
N ASP A 49 4.59 8.78 -12.95
CA ASP A 49 3.62 8.51 -14.02
C ASP A 49 3.81 7.12 -14.61
N VAL A 50 5.05 6.65 -14.79
CA VAL A 50 5.30 5.25 -15.16
C VAL A 50 4.73 4.31 -14.10
N ILE A 51 4.97 4.57 -12.81
CA ILE A 51 4.43 3.76 -11.73
C ILE A 51 2.89 3.79 -11.71
N ARG A 52 2.26 4.94 -12.01
CA ARG A 52 0.79 5.04 -12.17
C ARG A 52 0.29 4.15 -13.29
N THR A 53 0.98 4.13 -14.43
CA THR A 53 0.62 3.29 -15.57
C THR A 53 0.75 1.81 -15.23
N LEU A 54 1.81 1.42 -14.51
CA LEU A 54 2.01 0.03 -14.06
C LEU A 54 0.87 -0.47 -13.15
N HIS A 55 0.20 0.41 -12.43
CA HIS A 55 -0.94 0.08 -11.58
C HIS A 55 -2.31 0.22 -12.27
N SER A 56 -2.37 0.66 -13.52
CA SER A 56 -3.64 0.99 -14.21
C SER A 56 -4.58 -0.21 -14.32
N ALA A 57 -4.10 -1.35 -14.79
CA ALA A 57 -4.90 -2.57 -14.92
C ALA A 57 -5.52 -3.02 -13.59
N GLN A 58 -4.71 -3.06 -12.51
CA GLN A 58 -5.19 -3.41 -11.17
C GLN A 58 -6.21 -2.40 -10.63
N ARG A 59 -6.06 -1.10 -10.94
CA ARG A 59 -7.06 -0.08 -10.56
C ARG A 59 -8.39 -0.34 -11.25
N SER A 60 -8.38 -0.60 -12.55
CA SER A 60 -9.60 -0.85 -13.31
C SER A 60 -10.29 -2.14 -12.85
N GLU A 61 -9.55 -3.25 -12.67
CA GLU A 61 -10.09 -4.50 -12.12
C GLU A 61 -10.80 -4.25 -10.78
N ARG A 62 -10.20 -3.45 -9.90
CA ARG A 62 -10.83 -3.10 -8.63
C ARG A 62 -12.02 -2.18 -8.76
N PHE A 63 -11.99 -1.20 -9.64
CA PHE A 63 -13.14 -0.33 -9.87
C PHE A 63 -14.34 -1.16 -10.32
N PHE A 64 -14.17 -2.03 -11.32
CA PHE A 64 -15.23 -2.95 -11.78
C PHE A 64 -15.73 -3.87 -10.67
N ALA A 65 -14.83 -4.47 -9.88
CA ALA A 65 -15.21 -5.29 -8.73
C ALA A 65 -16.00 -4.52 -7.64
N ASN A 66 -15.95 -3.19 -7.65
CA ASN A 66 -16.66 -2.32 -6.71
C ASN A 66 -17.84 -1.57 -7.34
N GLN A 67 -18.17 -1.81 -8.61
CA GLN A 67 -19.16 -1.00 -9.35
C GLN A 67 -20.54 -1.05 -8.69
N ASN A 68 -21.04 -2.24 -8.33
CA ASN A 68 -22.30 -2.39 -7.61
C ASN A 68 -22.30 -1.63 -6.28
N PHE A 69 -21.19 -1.70 -5.54
CA PHE A 69 -21.04 -0.98 -4.27
C PHE A 69 -21.06 0.54 -4.48
N ILE A 70 -20.32 1.04 -5.48
CA ILE A 70 -20.28 2.46 -5.83
C ILE A 70 -21.67 2.96 -6.19
N THR A 71 -22.38 2.26 -7.09
CA THR A 71 -23.73 2.65 -7.52
C THR A 71 -24.71 2.69 -6.35
N LEU A 72 -24.66 1.71 -5.44
CA LEU A 72 -25.61 1.62 -4.32
C LEU A 72 -25.33 2.61 -3.19
N LYS A 73 -24.07 3.03 -3.00
CA LYS A 73 -23.64 3.75 -1.78
C LYS A 73 -23.19 5.18 -2.04
N SER A 74 -22.72 5.52 -3.24
CA SER A 74 -22.14 6.84 -3.56
C SER A 74 -23.04 7.99 -3.12
N ALA A 75 -24.31 7.98 -3.51
CA ALA A 75 -25.27 9.04 -3.19
C ALA A 75 -25.34 9.36 -1.69
N LYS A 76 -25.26 8.35 -0.83
CA LYS A 76 -25.31 8.53 0.64
C LYS A 76 -23.97 8.95 1.23
N LEU A 77 -22.85 8.58 0.59
CA LEU A 77 -21.50 8.79 1.10
C LEU A 77 -20.89 10.12 0.61
N MET A 78 -21.28 10.60 -0.57
CA MET A 78 -20.71 11.82 -1.18
C MET A 78 -20.82 13.06 -0.28
N LYS A 79 -21.87 13.15 0.55
CA LYS A 79 -22.06 14.27 1.48
C LYS A 79 -20.93 14.49 2.47
N PHE A 80 -20.10 13.47 2.72
CA PHE A 80 -18.97 13.52 3.65
C PHE A 80 -17.67 14.03 3.00
N PHE A 81 -17.66 14.25 1.70
CA PHE A 81 -16.53 14.86 1.00
C PHE A 81 -16.76 16.36 0.89
N ALA A 82 -15.71 17.14 1.10
CA ALA A 82 -15.79 18.60 1.07
C ALA A 82 -15.69 19.13 -0.37
N SER A 83 -16.47 20.16 -0.67
CA SER A 83 -16.10 21.15 -1.68
C SER A 83 -15.16 22.19 -1.05
N GLY A 84 -14.32 22.83 -1.87
CA GLY A 84 -13.34 23.84 -1.43
C GLY A 84 -13.94 24.98 -0.62
N LYS A 85 -15.17 25.38 -0.96
CA LYS A 85 -15.93 26.45 -0.30
C LYS A 85 -16.37 26.10 1.13
N GLU A 86 -16.45 24.81 1.47
CA GLU A 86 -16.81 24.34 2.82
C GLU A 86 -15.60 24.30 3.77
N VAL A 87 -14.39 24.53 3.25
CA VAL A 87 -13.15 24.45 4.04
C VAL A 87 -12.70 25.85 4.43
N VAL A 88 -12.80 26.14 5.74
CA VAL A 88 -12.26 27.35 6.37
C VAL A 88 -10.95 26.99 7.07
N PRO A 89 -9.78 27.28 6.48
CA PRO A 89 -8.51 26.71 6.91
C PRO A 89 -8.14 26.97 8.38
N ASP A 90 -8.45 28.15 8.90
CA ASP A 90 -8.20 28.55 10.29
C ASP A 90 -9.14 27.87 11.30
N LYS A 91 -10.21 27.22 10.83
CA LYS A 91 -11.18 26.50 11.67
C LYS A 91 -11.06 24.98 11.60
N ILE A 92 -10.25 24.44 10.69
CA ILE A 92 -10.11 22.99 10.52
C ILE A 92 -9.75 22.36 11.88
N SER A 93 -10.57 21.41 12.33
CA SER A 93 -10.41 20.72 13.61
C SER A 93 -10.36 19.20 13.39
N PRO A 94 -9.16 18.62 13.21
CA PRO A 94 -9.00 17.20 12.92
C PRO A 94 -9.31 16.29 14.11
N VAL A 95 -10.16 15.28 13.92
CA VAL A 95 -10.44 14.23 14.91
C VAL A 95 -10.34 12.83 14.31
N LEU A 96 -9.83 11.87 15.09
CA LEU A 96 -9.74 10.47 14.68
C LEU A 96 -11.01 9.70 15.07
N GLU A 97 -11.68 9.09 14.09
CA GLU A 97 -12.74 8.10 14.35
C GLU A 97 -12.27 6.71 13.94
N ARG A 98 -12.26 5.78 14.90
CA ARG A 98 -11.92 4.39 14.64
C ARG A 98 -13.05 3.67 13.89
N VAL A 99 -12.69 3.02 12.78
CA VAL A 99 -13.62 2.32 11.89
C VAL A 99 -13.77 0.85 12.27
N ALA A 100 -14.99 0.45 12.60
CA ALA A 100 -15.38 -0.95 12.73
C ALA A 100 -15.78 -1.56 11.38
N SER A 101 -15.66 -2.88 11.25
CA SER A 101 -16.12 -3.60 10.06
C SER A 101 -17.65 -3.70 10.03
N GLY A 102 -18.24 -3.66 8.84
CA GLY A 102 -19.69 -3.78 8.66
C GLY A 102 -20.49 -2.51 8.97
N THR A 103 -19.83 -1.38 9.28
CA THR A 103 -20.50 -0.10 9.52
C THR A 103 -20.48 0.80 8.28
N TRP A 104 -21.30 1.84 8.29
CA TRP A 104 -21.31 2.84 7.21
C TRP A 104 -19.99 3.62 7.12
N GLN A 105 -19.25 3.79 8.24
CA GLN A 105 -17.90 4.33 8.23
C GLN A 105 -16.92 3.40 7.51
N GLY A 106 -17.13 2.08 7.63
CA GLY A 106 -16.41 1.08 6.85
C GLY A 106 -16.66 1.24 5.34
N ASP A 107 -17.93 1.48 4.97
CA ASP A 107 -18.30 1.80 3.58
C ASP A 107 -17.66 3.12 3.13
N LEU A 108 -17.68 4.17 3.95
CA LEU A 108 -17.05 5.46 3.64
C LEU A 108 -15.53 5.33 3.45
N PHE A 109 -14.86 4.63 4.35
CA PHE A 109 -13.43 4.34 4.24
C PHE A 109 -13.13 3.61 2.92
N ARG A 110 -13.92 2.58 2.58
CA ARG A 110 -13.77 1.83 1.33
C ARG A 110 -13.96 2.75 0.12
N PHE A 111 -15.03 3.54 0.11
CA PHE A 111 -15.34 4.45 -0.99
C PHE A 111 -14.25 5.51 -1.19
N ALA A 112 -13.80 6.17 -0.12
CA ALA A 112 -12.72 7.14 -0.17
C ALA A 112 -11.40 6.51 -0.67
N ALA A 113 -11.06 5.30 -0.23
CA ALA A 113 -9.85 4.60 -0.66
C ALA A 113 -9.83 4.22 -2.15
N LEU A 114 -11.00 4.11 -2.81
CA LEU A 114 -11.10 3.84 -4.25
C LEU A 114 -10.64 5.03 -5.11
N THR A 115 -10.56 6.23 -4.53
CA THR A 115 -10.11 7.44 -5.23
C THR A 115 -8.59 7.54 -5.37
N TRP A 116 -7.84 6.64 -4.72
CA TRP A 116 -6.38 6.69 -4.68
C TRP A 116 -5.73 5.94 -5.84
N SER A 117 -4.60 6.48 -6.32
CA SER A 117 -3.87 5.95 -7.47
C SER A 117 -3.19 4.59 -7.23
N VAL A 118 -3.05 4.15 -5.98
CA VAL A 118 -2.50 2.83 -5.62
C VAL A 118 -3.56 2.02 -4.87
N PRO A 119 -3.98 0.86 -5.39
CA PRO A 119 -5.04 0.07 -4.77
C PRO A 119 -4.69 -0.45 -3.36
N VAL A 120 -5.55 -0.15 -2.36
CA VAL A 120 -5.42 -0.60 -0.96
C VAL A 120 -5.79 -2.08 -0.75
N SER A 121 -4.88 -2.95 -0.35
CA SER A 121 -5.19 -4.39 -0.18
C SER A 121 -6.10 -4.69 1.03
N ASN A 122 -7.00 -5.67 0.88
CA ASN A 122 -7.88 -6.20 1.94
C ASN A 122 -7.16 -7.18 2.89
N GLY A 123 -5.86 -6.97 3.16
CA GLY A 123 -5.00 -7.94 3.87
C GLY A 123 -5.55 -8.45 5.20
N PHE A 124 -4.97 -9.53 5.71
CA PHE A 124 -5.38 -10.21 6.94
C PHE A 124 -4.49 -9.84 8.14
N GLY A 125 -4.93 -10.19 9.35
CA GLY A 125 -4.18 -9.96 10.59
C GLY A 125 -4.66 -8.73 11.35
N ARG A 126 -3.79 -8.18 12.21
CA ARG A 126 -4.08 -6.98 13.00
C ARG A 126 -4.28 -5.79 12.08
N ARG A 127 -5.41 -5.09 12.24
CA ARG A 127 -5.74 -3.90 11.46
C ARG A 127 -6.47 -2.88 12.33
N LEU A 128 -6.09 -1.62 12.18
CA LEU A 128 -6.84 -0.48 12.69
C LEU A 128 -7.02 0.49 11.53
N ARG A 129 -8.24 0.99 11.37
CA ARG A 129 -8.63 1.93 10.32
C ARG A 129 -9.25 3.13 11.00
N TYR A 130 -8.96 4.30 10.48
CA TYR A 130 -9.48 5.56 10.99
C TYR A 130 -9.95 6.44 9.83
N LEU A 131 -11.10 7.07 10.05
CA LEU A 131 -11.49 8.28 9.34
C LEU A 131 -10.91 9.46 10.11
N VAL A 132 -10.36 10.45 9.40
CA VAL A 132 -9.93 11.71 10.00
C VAL A 132 -10.93 12.77 9.56
N TRP A 133 -11.74 13.26 10.49
CA TRP A 133 -12.79 14.23 10.24
C TRP A 133 -12.32 15.64 10.54
N ASP A 134 -12.90 16.61 9.85
CA ASP A 134 -12.89 18.01 10.22
C ASP A 134 -14.18 18.31 10.98
N GLU A 135 -14.08 18.51 12.29
CA GLU A 135 -15.25 18.79 13.13
C GLU A 135 -15.91 20.12 12.77
N SER A 136 -15.19 21.05 12.15
CA SER A 136 -15.71 22.38 11.83
C SER A 136 -16.78 22.37 10.72
N ASN A 137 -16.75 21.36 9.86
CA ASN A 137 -17.69 21.22 8.74
C ASN A 137 -18.24 19.80 8.55
N GLY A 138 -17.82 18.83 9.37
CA GLY A 138 -18.27 17.44 9.31
C GLY A 138 -17.78 16.68 8.07
N LYS A 139 -16.67 17.12 7.45
CA LYS A 139 -16.13 16.52 6.21
C LYS A 139 -14.88 15.70 6.47
N LEU A 140 -14.62 14.77 5.57
CA LEU A 140 -13.52 13.83 5.68
C LEU A 140 -12.20 14.46 5.18
N ILE A 141 -11.25 14.64 6.09
CA ILE A 141 -9.90 15.14 5.79
C ILE A 141 -9.07 14.05 5.11
N GLY A 142 -9.14 12.83 5.62
CA GLY A 142 -8.25 11.77 5.17
C GLY A 142 -8.48 10.42 5.84
N LEU A 143 -7.63 9.47 5.49
CA LEU A 143 -7.70 8.09 5.96
C LEU A 143 -6.36 7.68 6.56
N ILE A 144 -6.44 6.90 7.64
CA ILE A 144 -5.30 6.18 8.21
C ILE A 144 -5.68 4.71 8.30
N ALA A 145 -4.80 3.82 7.89
CA ALA A 145 -4.88 2.45 8.35
C ALA A 145 -3.52 1.80 8.54
N ILE A 146 -3.39 1.13 9.67
CA ILE A 146 -2.21 0.40 10.10
C ILE A 146 -2.53 -1.09 10.19
N GLY A 147 -1.61 -1.91 9.72
CA GLY A 147 -1.77 -3.35 9.60
C GLY A 147 -0.56 -4.12 10.13
N ASP A 148 -0.67 -5.45 10.19
CA ASP A 148 0.50 -6.28 10.40
C ASP A 148 1.62 -5.92 9.40
N PRO A 149 2.86 -5.76 9.89
CA PRO A 149 3.93 -5.24 9.07
C PRO A 149 4.45 -6.27 8.07
N VAL A 150 5.05 -5.79 6.98
CA VAL A 150 5.76 -6.64 6.03
C VAL A 150 6.80 -7.46 6.78
N PHE A 151 6.69 -8.79 6.69
CA PHE A 151 7.57 -9.68 7.44
C PHE A 151 9.03 -9.45 7.09
N ASN A 152 9.41 -9.52 5.81
CA ASN A 152 10.79 -9.31 5.35
C ASN A 152 11.01 -7.87 4.88
N LEU A 153 11.51 -7.00 5.77
CA LEU A 153 11.85 -5.62 5.45
C LEU A 153 13.27 -5.31 5.90
N ALA A 154 14.24 -5.58 5.03
CA ALA A 154 15.66 -5.55 5.35
C ALA A 154 16.14 -4.21 5.94
N VAL A 155 15.65 -3.07 5.43
CA VAL A 155 16.05 -1.74 5.94
C VAL A 155 15.62 -1.50 7.39
N ARG A 156 14.44 -2.00 7.78
CA ARG A 156 13.95 -1.96 9.16
C ARG A 156 14.79 -2.88 10.04
N ASP A 157 14.98 -4.11 9.60
CA ASP A 157 15.70 -5.11 10.38
C ASP A 157 17.15 -4.67 10.61
N LYS A 158 17.82 -4.09 9.60
CA LYS A 158 19.16 -3.49 9.72
C LYS A 158 19.20 -2.30 10.69
N LEU A 159 18.21 -1.40 10.63
CA LEU A 159 18.14 -0.25 11.53
C LEU A 159 18.01 -0.70 12.99
N ILE A 160 17.16 -1.69 13.25
CA ILE A 160 16.93 -2.19 14.60
C ILE A 160 18.09 -3.10 15.04
N GLY A 161 18.73 -3.81 14.13
CA GLY A 161 19.73 -4.84 14.44
C GLY A 161 19.09 -6.22 14.67
N TRP A 162 17.99 -6.51 13.98
CA TRP A 162 17.29 -7.80 14.06
C TRP A 162 17.86 -8.84 13.11
N ASP A 163 18.01 -10.05 13.64
CA ASP A 163 18.07 -11.26 12.83
C ASP A 163 16.67 -11.87 12.59
N THR A 164 16.62 -13.09 12.05
CA THR A 164 15.36 -13.79 11.79
C THR A 164 14.62 -14.20 13.07
N HIS A 165 15.33 -14.57 14.14
CA HIS A 165 14.74 -14.96 15.41
C HIS A 165 14.12 -13.75 16.12
N ASP A 166 14.86 -12.65 16.16
CA ASP A 166 14.45 -11.38 16.73
C ASP A 166 13.21 -10.83 16.06
N ARG A 167 13.22 -10.82 14.73
CA ARG A 167 12.06 -10.42 13.94
C ARG A 167 10.85 -11.28 14.24
N SER A 168 10.98 -12.60 14.22
CA SER A 168 9.87 -13.51 14.50
C SER A 168 9.25 -13.27 15.89
N SER A 169 10.08 -12.95 16.88
CA SER A 169 9.65 -12.73 18.26
C SER A 169 9.08 -11.32 18.51
N ARG A 170 9.66 -10.27 17.92
CA ARG A 170 9.39 -8.87 18.31
C ARG A 170 8.65 -8.03 17.27
N LEU A 171 8.40 -8.56 16.07
CA LEU A 171 7.60 -7.89 15.02
C LEU A 171 6.17 -7.56 15.46
N VAL A 172 5.64 -8.25 16.47
CA VAL A 172 4.34 -7.94 17.09
C VAL A 172 4.27 -6.53 17.68
N ASN A 173 5.41 -5.88 17.92
CA ASN A 173 5.46 -4.51 18.44
C ASN A 173 5.49 -3.42 17.35
N ILE A 174 5.36 -3.82 16.08
CA ILE A 174 5.37 -2.92 14.92
C ILE A 174 4.09 -3.12 14.11
N MET A 175 3.62 -2.04 13.47
CA MET A 175 2.61 -2.07 12.41
C MET A 175 3.09 -1.30 11.18
N ASP A 176 2.49 -1.57 10.02
CA ASP A 176 2.73 -0.78 8.81
C ASP A 176 1.50 0.07 8.48
N ALA A 177 1.69 1.38 8.28
CA ALA A 177 0.67 2.24 7.70
C ALA A 177 0.58 1.97 6.19
N TYR A 178 -0.49 1.28 5.78
CA TYR A 178 -0.74 0.88 4.40
C TYR A 178 -1.78 1.79 3.70
N VAL A 179 -2.45 2.64 4.47
CA VAL A 179 -3.30 3.75 4.04
C VAL A 179 -2.89 4.96 4.84
N LEU A 180 -2.44 6.03 4.17
CA LEU A 180 -1.97 7.23 4.85
C LEU A 180 -1.99 8.42 3.91
N GLY A 181 -3.10 9.16 3.91
CA GLY A 181 -3.24 10.31 3.02
C GLY A 181 -4.49 11.15 3.29
N ALA A 182 -4.41 12.42 2.88
CA ALA A 182 -5.55 13.33 2.85
C ALA A 182 -6.30 13.24 1.53
N LEU A 183 -7.59 13.52 1.59
CA LEU A 183 -8.47 13.64 0.43
C LEU A 183 -8.53 15.10 -0.03
N PRO A 184 -8.90 15.35 -1.29
CA PRO A 184 -9.27 16.68 -1.72
C PRO A 184 -10.46 17.25 -0.92
N PRO A 185 -10.47 18.56 -0.66
CA PRO A 185 -9.45 19.55 -1.03
C PRO A 185 -8.32 19.69 0.01
N TYR A 186 -8.37 18.96 1.13
CA TYR A 186 -7.38 19.03 2.21
C TYR A 186 -5.96 18.65 1.76
N ASN A 187 -5.81 17.78 0.75
CA ASN A 187 -4.51 17.44 0.17
C ASN A 187 -3.78 18.66 -0.45
N PHE A 188 -4.50 19.62 -1.04
CA PHE A 188 -3.94 20.87 -1.57
C PHE A 188 -3.37 21.76 -0.46
N LEU A 189 -3.90 21.62 0.75
CA LEU A 189 -3.50 22.31 1.97
C LEU A 189 -2.37 21.60 2.73
N LEU A 190 -1.69 20.62 2.12
CA LEU A 190 -0.70 19.76 2.81
C LEU A 190 -1.31 18.88 3.91
N GLY A 191 -2.62 18.61 3.88
CA GLY A 191 -3.28 17.73 4.85
C GLY A 191 -2.65 16.34 4.92
N GLY A 192 -2.00 15.85 3.85
CA GLY A 192 -1.26 14.59 3.89
C GLY A 192 -0.14 14.57 4.95
N LYS A 193 0.46 15.72 5.28
CA LYS A 193 1.45 15.84 6.35
C LYS A 193 0.83 15.73 7.74
N LEU A 194 -0.30 16.40 7.95
CA LEU A 194 -1.13 16.27 9.16
C LEU A 194 -1.47 14.79 9.39
N ILE A 195 -2.08 14.14 8.39
CA ILE A 195 -2.48 12.72 8.47
C ILE A 195 -1.29 11.81 8.80
N ALA A 196 -0.11 12.09 8.25
CA ALA A 196 1.10 11.33 8.53
C ALA A 196 1.62 11.54 9.97
N CYS A 197 1.51 12.75 10.52
CA CYS A 197 1.88 13.04 11.91
C CYS A 197 0.94 12.36 12.92
N LEU A 198 -0.35 12.21 12.60
CA LEU A 198 -1.33 11.55 13.48
C LEU A 198 -1.00 10.08 13.78
N LEU A 199 -0.10 9.43 13.01
CA LEU A 199 0.42 8.10 13.35
C LEU A 199 1.08 8.03 14.73
N ARG A 200 1.64 9.14 15.20
CA ARG A 200 2.32 9.25 16.49
C ARG A 200 1.42 9.84 17.58
N SER A 201 0.10 9.75 17.43
CA SER A 201 -0.86 10.19 18.46
C SER A 201 -0.96 9.19 19.60
N ARG A 202 -1.23 9.72 20.80
CA ARG A 202 -1.56 8.92 21.99
C ARG A 202 -2.82 8.09 21.77
N ASP A 203 -3.82 8.66 21.10
CA ASP A 203 -5.09 8.04 20.74
C ASP A 203 -4.89 6.71 20.00
N LEU A 204 -4.06 6.72 18.96
CA LEU A 204 -3.76 5.54 18.16
C LEU A 204 -2.98 4.49 18.96
N TYR A 205 -2.04 4.91 19.81
CA TYR A 205 -1.32 4.00 20.71
C TYR A 205 -2.28 3.28 21.67
N ASP A 206 -3.18 4.03 22.30
CA ASP A 206 -4.12 3.49 23.28
C ASP A 206 -5.15 2.57 22.63
N ASP A 207 -5.63 2.90 21.43
CA ASP A 207 -6.49 2.01 20.65
C ASP A 207 -5.78 0.70 20.29
N PHE A 208 -4.51 0.75 19.89
CA PHE A 208 -3.73 -0.46 19.68
C PHE A 208 -3.60 -1.28 20.97
N ALA A 209 -3.24 -0.65 22.08
CA ALA A 209 -3.04 -1.33 23.35
C ALA A 209 -4.34 -2.00 23.84
N ARG A 210 -5.49 -1.33 23.67
CA ARG A 210 -6.81 -1.86 24.02
C ARG A 210 -7.16 -3.13 23.21
N VAL A 211 -6.82 -3.15 21.93
CA VAL A 211 -7.24 -4.23 21.01
C VAL A 211 -6.26 -5.39 21.00
N TYR A 212 -4.96 -5.08 21.03
CA TYR A 212 -3.90 -6.06 20.78
C TYR A 212 -3.01 -6.30 22.00
N GLY A 213 -3.03 -5.43 23.01
CA GLY A 213 -2.08 -5.47 24.12
C GLY A 213 -2.03 -6.81 24.86
N ASN A 214 -3.18 -7.45 25.04
CA ASN A 214 -3.32 -8.72 25.76
C ASN A 214 -3.62 -9.92 24.84
N THR A 215 -3.38 -9.81 23.53
CA THR A 215 -3.71 -10.88 22.58
C THR A 215 -2.75 -12.08 22.64
N THR A 216 -3.33 -13.27 22.42
CA THR A 216 -2.60 -14.52 22.21
C THR A 216 -2.46 -14.76 20.72
N GLY A 217 -1.24 -15.04 20.24
CA GLY A 217 -1.02 -15.27 18.81
C GLY A 217 -1.66 -16.57 18.35
N VAL A 218 -2.49 -16.54 17.31
CA VAL A 218 -3.26 -17.70 16.81
C VAL A 218 -2.38 -18.89 16.44
N ILE A 219 -1.22 -18.64 15.83
CA ILE A 219 -0.29 -19.72 15.44
C ILE A 219 0.56 -20.16 16.62
N SER A 220 1.12 -19.19 17.34
CA SER A 220 2.08 -19.47 18.42
C SER A 220 1.45 -19.94 19.73
N GLN A 221 0.14 -19.70 19.92
CA GLN A 221 -0.60 -19.89 21.18
C GLN A 221 0.02 -19.20 22.43
N LYS A 222 0.92 -18.23 22.21
CA LYS A 222 1.59 -17.46 23.26
C LYS A 222 0.96 -16.08 23.42
N LYS A 223 0.80 -15.63 24.67
CA LYS A 223 0.46 -14.23 25.00
C LYS A 223 1.61 -13.33 24.55
N LYS A 224 1.35 -12.41 23.62
CA LYS A 224 2.42 -11.62 22.98
C LYS A 224 2.72 -10.27 23.64
N LYS A 225 1.94 -9.85 24.64
CA LYS A 225 2.07 -8.54 25.35
C LYS A 225 2.46 -7.41 24.38
N ALA A 226 1.69 -7.27 23.31
CA ALA A 226 2.02 -6.42 22.18
C ALA A 226 2.00 -4.95 22.60
N ARG A 227 3.03 -4.20 22.22
CA ARG A 227 3.14 -2.75 22.49
C ARG A 227 3.49 -2.06 21.19
N LEU A 228 2.76 -1.02 20.79
CA LEU A 228 3.04 -0.33 19.53
C LEU A 228 4.27 0.58 19.69
N LEU A 229 5.44 0.05 19.38
CA LEU A 229 6.72 0.77 19.54
C LEU A 229 7.07 1.60 18.31
N ALA A 230 6.67 1.12 17.13
CA ALA A 230 6.90 1.84 15.89
C ALA A 230 5.83 1.52 14.84
N ILE A 231 5.60 2.48 13.95
CA ILE A 231 4.83 2.31 12.73
C ILE A 231 5.77 2.56 11.57
N THR A 232 5.85 1.64 10.60
CA THR A 232 6.57 1.88 9.35
C THR A 232 5.60 2.24 8.22
N THR A 233 6.08 2.95 7.22
CA THR A 233 5.33 3.13 5.98
C THR A 233 6.30 3.20 4.81
N SER A 234 5.84 2.80 3.63
CA SER A 234 6.62 2.93 2.41
C SER A 234 5.91 3.86 1.45
N SER A 235 6.67 4.71 0.78
CA SER A 235 6.15 5.52 -0.32
C SER A 235 5.53 4.66 -1.42
N SER A 236 4.39 5.07 -1.97
CA SER A 236 3.68 4.29 -2.98
C SER A 236 4.36 4.29 -4.37
N MET A 237 5.00 5.41 -4.74
CA MET A 237 5.53 5.68 -6.09
C MET A 237 6.99 6.18 -6.06
N GLY A 238 7.89 5.42 -5.43
CA GLY A 238 9.26 5.91 -5.19
C GLY A 238 9.28 7.10 -4.22
N ARG A 239 10.30 7.96 -4.26
CA ARG A 239 10.49 9.04 -3.27
C ARG A 239 9.22 9.88 -3.03
N SER A 240 8.80 9.99 -1.77
CA SER A 240 7.61 10.75 -1.37
C SER A 240 7.98 12.05 -0.67
N SER A 241 7.54 13.20 -1.19
CA SER A 241 7.73 14.48 -0.50
C SER A 241 6.81 14.64 0.72
N VAL A 242 5.71 13.87 0.81
CA VAL A 242 4.72 13.97 1.89
C VAL A 242 5.32 13.57 3.24
N TYR A 243 6.15 12.51 3.26
CA TYR A 243 6.73 11.97 4.49
C TYR A 243 8.08 12.59 4.85
N ASN A 244 8.57 13.49 4.00
CA ASN A 244 9.84 14.17 4.20
C ASN A 244 9.66 15.44 5.04
N ARG A 245 10.60 15.69 5.96
CA ARG A 245 10.65 16.87 6.84
C ARG A 245 9.40 17.05 7.72
N LEU A 246 8.81 15.93 8.16
CA LEU A 246 7.70 15.93 9.11
C LEU A 246 8.24 16.15 10.53
N LYS A 247 8.44 17.42 10.85
CA LYS A 247 8.90 17.88 12.16
C LYS A 247 7.86 18.86 12.72
N LEU A 248 7.38 18.65 13.93
CA LEU A 248 6.54 19.61 14.68
C LEU A 248 7.25 19.85 16.01
N ASP A 249 7.47 21.11 16.38
CA ASP A 249 8.07 21.53 17.66
C ASP A 249 9.32 20.74 18.07
N GLY A 250 10.29 20.63 17.16
CA GLY A 250 11.53 19.90 17.45
C GLY A 250 11.44 18.38 17.25
N VAL A 251 10.24 17.79 17.26
CA VAL A 251 10.01 16.34 17.18
C VAL A 251 9.86 15.87 15.74
N GLN A 252 10.63 14.85 15.34
CA GLN A 252 10.50 14.21 14.04
C GLN A 252 9.46 13.09 14.08
N TYR A 253 8.40 13.21 13.28
CA TYR A 253 7.28 12.26 13.27
C TYR A 253 7.51 11.05 12.35
N LEU A 254 8.23 11.26 11.24
CA LEU A 254 8.65 10.19 10.32
C LEU A 254 10.11 10.42 9.91
N LYS A 255 10.91 9.36 10.03
CA LYS A 255 12.31 9.32 9.64
C LYS A 255 12.50 8.36 8.48
N SER A 256 13.17 8.79 7.41
CA SER A 256 13.56 7.91 6.31
C SER A 256 14.65 6.95 6.79
N ILE A 257 14.50 5.66 6.46
CA ILE A 257 15.39 4.58 6.89
C ILE A 257 16.00 3.80 5.72
N GLY A 258 15.81 4.30 4.49
CA GLY A 258 16.35 3.71 3.26
C GLY A 258 15.25 3.28 2.29
N TYR A 259 15.60 2.39 1.36
CA TYR A 259 14.75 1.99 0.24
C TYR A 259 14.52 0.48 0.19
N THR A 260 13.37 0.05 -0.30
CA THR A 260 13.12 -1.36 -0.60
C THR A 260 13.91 -1.81 -1.84
N GLY A 261 14.13 -3.13 -1.97
CA GLY A 261 14.86 -3.71 -3.11
C GLY A 261 14.06 -3.78 -4.43
N GLY A 262 12.81 -3.28 -4.47
CA GLY A 262 11.97 -3.29 -5.68
C GLY A 262 11.48 -4.67 -6.10
N TRP A 263 11.17 -5.55 -5.14
CA TRP A 263 10.58 -6.87 -5.38
C TRP A 263 9.07 -6.86 -5.12
N GLY A 264 8.30 -7.46 -6.02
CA GLY A 264 6.84 -7.50 -5.89
C GLY A 264 6.13 -8.05 -7.11
N HIS A 265 4.81 -8.19 -7.01
CA HIS A 265 3.96 -8.82 -8.02
C HIS A 265 2.92 -7.88 -8.63
N PHE A 266 3.02 -6.57 -8.41
CA PHE A 266 1.99 -5.63 -8.88
C PHE A 266 1.90 -5.52 -10.41
N HIS A 267 2.98 -5.85 -11.12
CA HIS A 267 2.99 -5.87 -12.58
C HIS A 267 2.32 -7.13 -13.15
N ILE A 268 1.86 -8.06 -12.29
CA ILE A 268 1.11 -9.26 -12.69
C ILE A 268 -0.37 -9.06 -12.29
N PRO A 269 -1.29 -8.84 -13.25
CA PRO A 269 -2.72 -8.65 -12.98
C PRO A 269 -3.37 -9.93 -12.42
N ASP A 270 -4.58 -9.80 -11.84
CA ASP A 270 -5.26 -10.93 -11.21
C ASP A 270 -5.60 -12.04 -12.21
N SER A 271 -6.02 -11.68 -13.41
CA SER A 271 -6.29 -12.61 -14.52
C SER A 271 -5.07 -13.49 -14.86
N LEU A 272 -3.91 -12.86 -15.07
CA LEU A 272 -2.67 -13.59 -15.37
C LEU A 272 -2.18 -14.41 -14.18
N PHE A 273 -2.36 -13.91 -12.96
CA PHE A 273 -2.03 -14.65 -11.75
C PHE A 273 -2.83 -15.95 -11.61
N ILE A 274 -4.13 -15.92 -11.91
CA ILE A 274 -5.00 -17.11 -11.89
C ILE A 274 -4.48 -18.15 -12.88
N GLU A 275 -4.15 -17.76 -14.11
CA GLU A 275 -3.61 -18.69 -15.12
C GLU A 275 -2.26 -19.29 -14.71
N LEU A 276 -1.37 -18.50 -14.09
CA LEU A 276 -0.10 -18.99 -13.53
C LEU A 276 -0.32 -20.01 -12.41
N ARG A 277 -1.31 -19.75 -11.55
CA ARG A 277 -1.68 -20.66 -10.46
C ARG A 277 -2.30 -21.95 -10.98
N ASP A 278 -3.19 -21.87 -11.97
CA ASP A 278 -3.80 -23.05 -12.57
C ASP A 278 -2.77 -23.91 -13.30
N TYR A 279 -1.78 -23.28 -13.96
CA TYR A 279 -0.63 -23.99 -14.53
C TYR A 279 0.16 -24.77 -13.47
N LEU A 280 0.42 -24.16 -12.30
CA LEU A 280 1.05 -24.88 -11.18
C LEU A 280 0.18 -26.02 -10.65
N ARG A 281 -1.15 -25.86 -10.66
CA ARG A 281 -2.08 -26.90 -10.22
C ARG A 281 -2.04 -28.12 -11.14
N ASP A 282 -1.92 -27.93 -12.46
CA ASP A 282 -1.79 -29.07 -13.38
C ASP A 282 -0.49 -29.86 -13.17
N MET A 283 0.54 -29.20 -12.63
CA MET A 283 1.83 -29.81 -12.28
C MET A 283 1.85 -30.41 -10.87
N ASP A 284 0.70 -30.41 -10.18
CA ASP A 284 0.56 -30.80 -8.77
C ASP A 284 1.55 -30.06 -7.84
N HIS A 285 1.86 -28.80 -8.17
CA HIS A 285 2.83 -28.03 -7.42
C HIS A 285 2.17 -27.46 -6.15
N THR A 286 2.73 -27.77 -4.98
CA THR A 286 2.23 -27.37 -3.65
C THR A 286 1.81 -25.89 -3.55
N TYR A 287 2.63 -24.95 -4.01
CA TYR A 287 2.29 -23.52 -3.98
C TYR A 287 1.04 -23.09 -4.75
N ALA A 288 0.46 -23.92 -5.63
CA ALA A 288 -0.81 -23.61 -6.26
C ALA A 288 -1.92 -23.37 -5.22
N ASP A 289 -1.94 -24.15 -4.13
CA ASP A 289 -3.03 -24.13 -3.16
C ASP A 289 -2.59 -23.89 -1.69
N HIS A 290 -1.29 -23.74 -1.43
CA HIS A 290 -0.75 -23.40 -0.10
C HIS A 290 -0.79 -21.90 0.23
N TYR A 291 -1.99 -21.36 0.44
CA TYR A 291 -2.24 -19.95 0.81
C TYR A 291 -3.18 -19.77 2.02
N MET A 292 -3.43 -20.83 2.77
CA MET A 292 -4.26 -20.79 3.97
C MET A 292 -3.61 -19.98 5.09
N PHE A 293 -4.42 -19.53 6.04
CA PHE A 293 -3.93 -18.83 7.23
C PHE A 293 -2.85 -19.67 7.92
N GLY A 294 -1.68 -19.07 8.17
CA GLY A 294 -0.50 -19.77 8.71
C GLY A 294 0.58 -20.09 7.68
N ASN A 295 0.29 -20.07 6.37
CA ASN A 295 1.31 -20.31 5.33
C ASN A 295 2.16 -19.06 4.99
N GLY A 296 1.99 -17.98 5.73
CA GLY A 296 2.74 -16.73 5.59
C GLY A 296 2.22 -15.79 4.50
N PRO A 297 2.40 -14.47 4.67
CA PRO A 297 1.71 -13.43 3.90
C PRO A 297 2.18 -13.30 2.43
N ASN A 298 3.33 -13.88 2.08
CA ASN A 298 3.95 -13.76 0.76
C ASN A 298 3.47 -14.82 -0.25
N TRP A 299 2.33 -15.47 -0.01
CA TRP A 299 1.87 -16.60 -0.84
C TRP A 299 1.76 -16.24 -2.32
N ARG A 300 1.20 -15.07 -2.66
CA ARG A 300 1.05 -14.64 -4.05
C ARG A 300 2.41 -14.49 -4.73
N LEU A 301 3.36 -13.84 -4.06
CA LEU A 301 4.73 -13.70 -4.55
C LEU A 301 5.41 -15.07 -4.74
N ARG A 302 5.27 -16.00 -3.77
CA ARG A 302 5.82 -17.36 -3.87
C ARG A 302 5.21 -18.17 -5.01
N THR A 303 3.88 -18.10 -5.16
CA THR A 303 3.12 -18.79 -6.21
C THR A 303 3.53 -18.29 -7.58
N THR A 304 3.57 -16.96 -7.78
CA THR A 304 4.05 -16.37 -9.04
C THR A 304 5.49 -16.78 -9.33
N LYS A 305 6.38 -16.70 -8.33
CA LYS A 305 7.79 -17.08 -8.50
C LYS A 305 7.94 -18.54 -8.94
N ALA A 306 7.22 -19.46 -8.30
CA ALA A 306 7.22 -20.87 -8.65
C ALA A 306 6.70 -21.10 -10.07
N ALA A 307 5.60 -20.44 -10.46
CA ALA A 307 5.05 -20.54 -11.81
C ALA A 307 6.02 -20.01 -12.88
N LEU A 308 6.68 -18.88 -12.62
CA LEU A 308 7.68 -18.31 -13.53
C LEU A 308 8.89 -19.24 -13.70
N SER A 309 9.37 -19.84 -12.60
CA SER A 309 10.46 -20.82 -12.63
C SER A 309 10.08 -22.08 -13.42
N ALA A 310 8.87 -22.61 -13.20
CA ALA A 310 8.34 -23.75 -13.95
C ALA A 310 8.20 -23.45 -15.46
N LEU A 311 7.84 -22.21 -15.81
CA LEU A 311 7.83 -21.71 -17.19
C LEU A 311 9.25 -21.40 -17.72
N GLY A 312 10.32 -21.70 -17.00
CA GLY A 312 11.70 -21.44 -17.45
C GLY A 312 12.06 -19.95 -17.54
N PHE A 313 11.32 -19.07 -16.86
CA PHE A 313 11.74 -17.69 -16.67
C PHE A 313 12.65 -17.56 -15.46
N ARG A 314 13.46 -16.51 -15.45
CA ARG A 314 14.33 -16.18 -14.34
C ARG A 314 13.55 -15.53 -13.19
N ASP A 315 14.00 -15.80 -11.97
CA ASP A 315 13.42 -15.29 -10.72
C ASP A 315 13.37 -13.76 -10.64
N ASP A 316 14.28 -13.08 -11.33
CA ASP A 316 14.42 -11.62 -11.31
C ASP A 316 13.30 -10.89 -12.06
N LEU A 317 12.41 -11.60 -12.77
CA LEU A 317 11.15 -11.02 -13.25
C LEU A 317 10.31 -10.40 -12.11
N MET A 318 10.44 -10.93 -10.89
CA MET A 318 9.76 -10.37 -9.72
C MET A 318 10.40 -9.06 -9.22
N LYS A 319 11.57 -8.69 -9.73
CA LYS A 319 12.28 -7.45 -9.40
C LYS A 319 11.87 -6.34 -10.38
N HIS A 320 10.73 -5.73 -10.11
CA HIS A 320 10.20 -4.64 -10.93
C HIS A 320 10.99 -3.31 -10.82
N GLY A 321 12.03 -3.24 -9.99
CA GLY A 321 12.94 -2.08 -9.93
C GLY A 321 12.40 -0.85 -9.19
N VAL A 322 11.07 -0.70 -9.04
CA VAL A 322 10.46 0.39 -8.22
C VAL A 322 10.86 0.28 -6.75
N GLN A 323 11.91 1.00 -6.36
CA GLN A 323 12.37 1.11 -4.98
C GLN A 323 11.50 2.11 -4.23
N ARG A 324 10.96 1.70 -3.07
CA ARG A 324 10.10 2.55 -2.23
C ARG A 324 10.90 3.03 -1.04
N GLU A 325 10.89 4.33 -0.80
CA GLU A 325 11.47 4.90 0.42
C GLU A 325 10.66 4.45 1.62
N VAL A 326 11.34 3.99 2.66
CA VAL A 326 10.74 3.46 3.88
C VAL A 326 10.96 4.47 4.99
N PHE A 327 9.90 4.73 5.74
CA PHE A 327 9.90 5.63 6.87
C PHE A 327 9.49 4.89 8.14
N ILE A 328 9.99 5.35 9.28
CA ILE A 328 9.61 4.87 10.61
C ILE A 328 9.13 6.03 11.48
N SER A 329 8.03 5.80 12.19
CA SER A 329 7.54 6.64 13.27
C SER A 329 7.68 5.87 14.58
N GLN A 330 8.39 6.43 15.55
CA GLN A 330 8.59 5.81 16.87
C GLN A 330 7.59 6.40 17.86
N LEU A 331 6.88 5.53 18.57
CA LEU A 331 5.83 5.91 19.51
C LEU A 331 6.29 5.90 20.97
N ALA A 332 7.57 5.63 21.22
CA ALA A 332 8.18 5.74 22.54
C ALA A 332 9.62 6.21 22.42
N GLU A 333 10.09 7.02 23.36
CA GLU A 333 11.48 7.54 23.37
C GLU A 333 12.51 6.40 23.41
N ASN A 334 12.18 5.34 24.15
CA ASN A 334 13.00 4.14 24.27
C ASN A 334 12.60 3.01 23.29
N ALA A 335 11.83 3.30 22.23
CA ALA A 335 11.31 2.29 21.30
C ALA A 335 12.42 1.42 20.69
N THR A 336 13.51 2.02 20.20
CA THR A 336 14.64 1.28 19.60
C THR A 336 15.24 0.28 20.58
N SER A 337 15.49 0.71 21.82
CA SER A 337 16.08 -0.13 22.87
C SER A 337 15.19 -1.32 23.21
N ILE A 338 13.87 -1.09 23.33
CA ILE A 338 12.90 -2.18 23.58
C ILE A 338 12.82 -3.12 22.37
N LEU A 339 12.83 -2.60 21.14
CA LEU A 339 12.82 -3.42 19.93
C LEU A 339 14.10 -4.28 19.83
N GLN A 340 15.26 -3.73 20.18
CA GLN A 340 16.53 -4.45 20.20
C GLN A 340 16.56 -5.54 21.27
N THR A 341 16.27 -5.18 22.51
CA THR A 341 16.52 -6.07 23.68
C THR A 341 15.32 -6.92 24.06
N GLY A 342 14.11 -6.55 23.63
CA GLY A 342 12.85 -7.13 24.11
C GLY A 342 12.47 -6.75 25.55
N LYS A 343 13.26 -5.89 26.22
CA LYS A 343 13.10 -5.54 27.64
C LYS A 343 12.71 -4.07 27.80
N GLY A 344 12.10 -3.73 28.94
CA GLY A 344 11.70 -2.36 29.29
C GLY A 344 10.20 -2.09 29.15
N LYS A 345 9.77 -0.88 29.54
CA LYS A 345 8.40 -0.36 29.38
C LYS A 345 8.45 0.85 28.44
N PRO A 346 7.48 1.01 27.50
CA PRO A 346 7.47 2.16 26.60
C PRO A 346 7.39 3.47 27.37
N ASP A 347 8.31 4.38 27.08
CA ASP A 347 8.26 5.77 27.54
C ASP A 347 7.44 6.60 26.54
N LEU A 348 6.24 6.97 26.95
CA LEU A 348 5.22 7.60 26.11
C LEU A 348 5.07 9.10 26.40
N THR A 349 5.98 9.67 27.20
CA THR A 349 5.91 11.06 27.70
C THR A 349 5.86 12.10 26.59
N SER A 350 6.45 11.81 25.44
CA SER A 350 6.48 12.70 24.28
C SER A 350 5.33 12.47 23.29
N LEU A 351 4.40 11.55 23.55
CA LEU A 351 3.20 11.39 22.72
C LEU A 351 2.20 12.49 23.03
N LEU A 352 1.75 13.16 21.98
CA LEU A 352 0.70 14.17 22.04
C LEU A 352 -0.65 13.55 21.68
N SER A 353 -1.75 14.20 22.07
CA SER A 353 -3.06 13.82 21.55
C SER A 353 -3.15 14.10 20.05
N ALA A 354 -4.09 13.44 19.37
CA ALA A 354 -4.38 13.72 17.96
C ALA A 354 -4.72 15.20 17.74
N LYS A 355 -5.40 15.82 18.72
CA LYS A 355 -5.77 17.24 18.69
C LYS A 355 -4.55 18.15 18.77
N ASP A 356 -3.64 17.95 19.72
CA ASP A 356 -2.45 18.79 19.86
C ASP A 356 -1.52 18.65 18.63
N ILE A 357 -1.38 17.43 18.10
CA ILE A 357 -0.64 17.20 16.85
C ILE A 357 -1.27 17.99 15.69
N ALA A 358 -2.61 18.00 15.64
CA ALA A 358 -3.34 18.69 14.62
C ALA A 358 -3.12 20.21 14.70
N GLU A 359 -3.22 20.80 15.89
CA GLU A 359 -2.95 22.22 16.13
C GLU A 359 -1.56 22.62 15.62
N CYS A 360 -0.50 21.91 16.02
CA CYS A 360 0.86 22.15 15.52
C CYS A 360 0.97 22.04 13.99
N ALA A 361 0.29 21.06 13.37
CA ALA A 361 0.31 20.85 11.93
C ALA A 361 -0.48 21.92 11.15
N MET A 362 -1.58 22.40 11.73
CA MET A 362 -2.40 23.49 11.19
C MET A 362 -1.59 24.78 11.10
N GLU A 363 -0.96 25.17 12.20
CA GLU A 363 -0.12 26.37 12.29
C GLU A 363 1.09 26.28 11.36
N ARG A 364 1.77 25.13 11.35
CA ARG A 364 3.01 24.98 10.57
C ARG A 364 2.77 24.87 9.07
N TRP A 365 1.70 24.21 8.65
CA TRP A 365 1.53 23.80 7.25
C TRP A 365 0.23 24.28 6.62
N MET A 366 -0.91 23.93 7.19
CA MET A 366 -2.18 24.04 6.49
C MET A 366 -2.65 25.49 6.35
N VAL A 367 -2.61 26.28 7.44
CA VAL A 367 -2.96 27.71 7.42
C VAL A 367 -1.98 28.50 6.55
N PRO A 368 -0.64 28.38 6.69
CA PRO A 368 0.27 29.08 5.79
C PRO A 368 0.13 28.64 4.32
N ARG A 369 -0.25 27.38 4.05
CA ARG A 369 -0.46 26.90 2.68
C ARG A 369 -1.71 27.52 2.05
N SER A 370 -2.80 27.66 2.79
CA SER A 370 -4.05 28.23 2.27
C SER A 370 -3.93 29.71 1.87
N ILE A 371 -3.03 30.44 2.52
CA ILE A 371 -2.68 31.82 2.17
C ILE A 371 -1.89 31.86 0.85
N ARG A 372 -0.93 30.94 0.67
CA ARG A 372 -0.04 30.90 -0.51
C ARG A 372 -0.65 30.23 -1.73
N ASN A 373 -1.65 29.36 -1.55
CA ASN A 373 -2.28 28.60 -2.63
C ASN A 373 -3.79 28.52 -2.37
N ALA A 374 -4.55 29.10 -3.30
CA ALA A 374 -6.01 29.15 -3.27
C ALA A 374 -6.68 28.03 -4.09
N GLU A 375 -5.93 27.15 -4.73
CA GLU A 375 -6.40 26.08 -5.63
C GLU A 375 -7.48 25.21 -4.98
N TYR A 376 -7.32 24.94 -3.68
CA TYR A 376 -8.25 24.17 -2.89
C TYR A 376 -9.69 24.69 -2.93
N ARG A 377 -9.89 26.02 -3.14
CA ARG A 377 -11.20 26.67 -3.17
C ARG A 377 -12.02 26.30 -4.41
N TYR A 378 -11.35 25.91 -5.50
CA TYR A 378 -11.99 25.57 -6.77
C TYR A 378 -12.39 24.10 -6.87
N TRP A 379 -11.97 23.27 -5.91
CA TRP A 379 -12.36 21.87 -5.86
C TRP A 379 -13.86 21.74 -5.59
N GLU A 380 -14.57 20.98 -6.41
CA GLU A 380 -15.93 20.58 -6.12
C GLU A 380 -15.99 19.10 -5.74
N SER A 381 -16.81 18.75 -4.74
CA SER A 381 -16.93 17.36 -4.29
C SER A 381 -17.35 16.40 -5.41
N SER A 382 -18.05 16.88 -6.45
CA SER A 382 -18.37 16.12 -7.67
C SER A 382 -17.13 15.65 -8.45
N ASP A 383 -16.02 16.39 -8.37
CA ASP A 383 -14.76 16.06 -9.06
C ASP A 383 -14.13 14.78 -8.50
N LEU A 384 -14.62 14.28 -7.36
CA LEU A 384 -14.28 12.96 -6.84
C LEU A 384 -14.65 11.84 -7.83
N PHE A 385 -15.71 12.02 -8.61
CA PHE A 385 -16.08 11.05 -9.64
C PHE A 385 -15.04 10.99 -10.75
N ASP A 386 -14.37 12.10 -11.08
CA ASP A 386 -13.27 12.11 -12.03
C ASP A 386 -12.04 11.37 -11.49
N LEU A 387 -11.81 11.42 -10.17
CA LEU A 387 -10.77 10.58 -9.55
C LEU A 387 -11.14 9.09 -9.59
N LEU A 388 -12.43 8.76 -9.54
CA LEU A 388 -12.93 7.40 -9.69
C LEU A 388 -12.90 6.93 -11.16
N SER A 389 -13.17 7.80 -12.13
CA SER A 389 -13.35 7.49 -13.55
C SER A 389 -12.10 7.74 -14.42
N ASN A 390 -11.15 8.60 -14.02
CA ASN A 390 -9.80 8.60 -14.57
C ASN A 390 -9.04 7.29 -14.27
N ASN A 391 -9.58 6.44 -13.37
CA ASN A 391 -9.16 5.05 -13.22
C ASN A 391 -9.65 4.12 -14.35
N THR A 392 -10.58 4.57 -15.21
CA THR A 392 -11.12 3.84 -16.37
C THR A 392 -10.58 4.37 -17.70
N LEU A 393 -10.35 5.67 -17.87
CA LEU A 393 -9.94 6.29 -19.15
C LEU A 393 -8.59 5.80 -19.71
N ASN A 394 -7.64 5.46 -18.83
CA ASN A 394 -6.35 4.91 -19.26
C ASN A 394 -6.47 3.54 -19.96
N LEU A 395 -7.52 2.76 -19.68
CA LEU A 395 -7.72 1.45 -20.31
C LEU A 395 -8.23 1.59 -21.75
N ASN A 396 -9.15 2.53 -21.99
CA ASN A 396 -9.70 2.79 -23.33
C ASN A 396 -8.63 3.33 -24.28
N GLN A 397 -7.74 4.21 -23.82
CA GLN A 397 -6.60 4.68 -24.66
C GLN A 397 -5.60 3.55 -24.97
N ILE A 398 -5.39 2.59 -24.06
CA ILE A 398 -4.53 1.42 -24.29
C ILE A 398 -5.22 0.41 -25.23
N LEU A 399 -6.53 0.23 -25.11
CA LEU A 399 -7.33 -0.66 -25.95
C LEU A 399 -7.56 -0.08 -27.36
N GLU A 400 -7.73 1.23 -27.49
CA GLU A 400 -7.84 1.91 -28.79
C GLU A 400 -6.51 1.87 -29.55
N ARG A 401 -5.37 2.05 -28.86
CA ARG A 401 -4.05 1.83 -29.47
C ARG A 401 -3.82 0.39 -29.94
N LYS A 402 -4.47 -0.61 -29.33
CA LYS A 402 -4.45 -1.99 -29.83
C LYS A 402 -5.31 -2.20 -31.08
N LYS A 403 -6.35 -1.40 -31.28
CA LYS A 403 -7.19 -1.44 -32.49
C LYS A 403 -6.57 -0.71 -33.68
N THR A 404 -5.63 0.20 -33.46
CA THR A 404 -4.93 0.94 -34.53
C THR A 404 -3.68 0.24 -35.07
N VAL A 405 -3.27 -0.88 -34.46
CA VAL A 405 -2.07 -1.66 -34.84
C VAL A 405 -2.42 -3.11 -35.22
N SER A 406 -3.71 -3.43 -35.35
CA SER A 406 -4.22 -4.61 -36.07
C SER A 406 -4.73 -4.17 -37.43
#